data_AF-A0A7V2JE97-F1
#
_entry.id   AF-A0A7V2JE97-F1
#
_cell.length_a   1.000
_cell.length_b   1.000
_cell.length_c   1.000
_cell.angle_alpha   90.00
_cell.angle_beta   90.00
_cell.angle_gamma   90.00
#
_symmetry.space_group_name_H-M   'P 1'
#
loop_
_entity.id
_entity.type
_entity.pdbx_description
1 polymer ?
#
loop_
_entity_poly.entity_id
_entity_poly.type
_entity_poly.pdbx_seq_one_letter_code
_entity_poly.pdbx_strand_id
1 'polypeptide(L)'
;MVSLRSILLERSEYFFEILKYDKSEWLDFWKEYRTRKFPVVIPLYEKAHGLTNDEKLKSVLNDLSRPFLDKLHQRIKNEFRELKEKTVKEISKKGKELELSKEKFHMMIIGLLGLKPYTLIKTPLKGTVVLLDPIGIEKEVGLDNFIDISIEAAFKAKNFS
;
A
#
# COMPACT_ATOMS: atom_id res chain seq x y z
N MET A 1 22.13 -12.31 -9.10
CA MET A 1 20.86 -12.16 -9.83
C MET A 1 19.79 -11.71 -8.83
N VAL A 2 19.14 -10.57 -9.04
CA VAL A 2 18.08 -10.10 -8.14
C VAL A 2 16.87 -11.01 -8.29
N SER A 3 16.41 -11.64 -7.21
CA SER A 3 15.13 -12.33 -7.22
C SER A 3 14.03 -11.28 -7.39
N LEU A 4 13.35 -11.33 -8.54
CA LEU A 4 12.22 -10.49 -8.92
C LEU A 4 11.10 -10.46 -7.87
N ARG A 5 11.01 -11.50 -7.02
CA ARG A 5 10.10 -11.56 -5.87
C ARG A 5 10.40 -10.53 -4.76
N SER A 6 11.58 -9.89 -4.76
CA SER A 6 11.96 -8.93 -3.71
C SER A 6 11.54 -7.48 -3.98
N ILE A 7 11.12 -7.13 -5.20
CA ILE A 7 10.83 -5.73 -5.59
C ILE A 7 9.47 -5.29 -5.08
N LEU A 8 8.47 -6.18 -5.13
CA LEU A 8 7.09 -5.92 -4.74
C LEU A 8 6.66 -6.88 -3.63
N LEU A 9 6.56 -6.36 -2.41
CA LEU A 9 6.07 -7.12 -1.26
C LEU A 9 4.55 -7.02 -1.17
N GLU A 10 3.89 -8.14 -0.89
CA GLU A 10 2.44 -8.15 -0.64
C GLU A 10 2.23 -8.29 0.87
N ARG A 11 1.48 -7.34 1.45
CA ARG A 11 1.22 -7.20 2.88
C ARG A 11 -0.21 -6.72 3.18
N SER A 12 -1.08 -6.58 2.18
CA SER A 12 -2.41 -5.99 2.34
C SER A 12 -3.36 -6.87 3.14
N GLU A 13 -3.17 -8.19 3.14
CA GLU A 13 -4.02 -9.12 3.90
C GLU A 13 -4.08 -8.80 5.40
N TYR A 14 -2.99 -8.29 5.99
CA TYR A 14 -2.97 -7.93 7.41
C TYR A 14 -3.94 -6.80 7.77
N PHE A 15 -4.21 -5.87 6.86
CA PHE A 15 -5.19 -4.82 7.10
C PHE A 15 -6.62 -5.36 7.10
N PHE A 16 -6.93 -6.33 6.23
CA PHE A 16 -8.28 -6.89 6.14
C PHE A 16 -8.72 -7.70 7.36
N GLU A 17 -7.82 -7.93 8.32
CA GLU A 17 -8.20 -8.39 9.66
C GLU A 17 -9.14 -7.40 10.38
N ILE A 18 -9.17 -6.12 9.97
CA ILE A 18 -10.13 -5.10 10.46
C ILE A 18 -11.58 -5.55 10.34
N LEU A 19 -11.89 -6.41 9.36
CA LEU A 19 -13.22 -6.94 9.11
C LEU A 19 -13.71 -7.89 10.22
N LYS A 20 -12.81 -8.38 11.09
CA LYS A 20 -13.18 -9.23 12.24
C LYS A 20 -13.71 -8.43 13.43
N TYR A 21 -13.48 -7.13 13.47
CA TYR A 21 -13.82 -6.23 14.57
C TYR A 21 -15.05 -5.41 14.22
N ASP A 22 -15.81 -4.98 15.21
CA ASP A 22 -16.90 -4.03 14.98
C ASP A 22 -16.37 -2.67 14.54
N LYS A 23 -17.19 -1.90 13.82
CA LYS A 23 -16.75 -0.60 13.27
C LYS A 23 -16.34 0.39 14.37
N SER A 24 -16.93 0.28 15.55
CA SER A 24 -16.54 1.05 16.74
C SER A 24 -15.12 0.77 17.21
N GLU A 25 -14.56 -0.40 16.90
CA GLU A 25 -13.24 -0.87 17.33
C GLU A 25 -12.15 -0.62 16.27
N TRP A 26 -12.51 -0.13 15.08
CA TRP A 26 -11.57 0.04 13.97
C TRP A 26 -10.39 0.97 14.27
N LEU A 27 -10.59 1.97 15.14
CA LEU A 27 -9.49 2.83 15.59
C LEU A 27 -8.46 2.04 16.41
N ASP A 28 -8.92 1.17 17.30
CA ASP A 28 -8.05 0.36 18.14
C ASP A 28 -7.33 -0.71 17.31
N PHE A 29 -8.04 -1.32 16.36
CA PHE A 29 -7.41 -2.15 15.33
C PHE A 29 -6.30 -1.39 14.60
N TRP A 30 -6.56 -0.16 14.12
CA TRP A 30 -5.56 0.61 13.39
C TRP A 30 -4.33 0.93 14.24
N LYS A 31 -4.52 1.26 15.53
CA LYS A 31 -3.42 1.47 16.48
C LYS A 31 -2.60 0.20 16.70
N GLU A 32 -3.24 -0.95 16.78
CA GLU A 32 -2.55 -2.24 16.90
C GLU A 32 -1.80 -2.58 15.61
N TYR A 33 -2.44 -2.41 14.45
CA TYR A 33 -1.87 -2.63 13.14
C TYR A 33 -0.61 -1.76 12.92
N ARG A 34 -0.70 -0.47 13.29
CA ARG A 34 0.42 0.47 13.32
C ARG A 34 1.57 -0.03 14.17
N THR A 35 1.31 -0.43 15.40
CA THR A 35 2.38 -0.75 16.37
C THR A 35 2.99 -2.14 16.17
N ARG A 36 2.17 -3.14 15.81
CA ARG A 36 2.60 -4.55 15.75
C ARG A 36 3.03 -5.01 14.37
N LYS A 37 2.41 -4.52 13.30
CA LYS A 37 2.69 -5.00 11.93
C LYS A 37 3.64 -4.08 11.19
N PHE A 38 3.44 -2.76 11.26
CA PHE A 38 4.22 -1.79 10.48
C PHE A 38 4.63 -0.52 11.27
N PRO A 39 5.41 -0.66 12.36
CA PRO A 39 5.74 0.45 13.29
C PRO A 39 6.57 1.57 12.68
N VAL A 40 7.22 1.35 11.54
CA VAL A 40 7.99 2.39 10.83
C VAL A 40 7.19 3.00 9.69
N VAL A 41 6.48 2.16 8.92
CA VAL A 41 5.85 2.56 7.66
C VAL A 41 4.55 3.33 7.89
N ILE A 42 3.70 2.86 8.82
CA ILE A 42 2.41 3.50 9.06
C ILE A 42 2.57 4.91 9.66
N PRO A 43 3.45 5.16 10.66
CA PRO A 43 3.65 6.53 11.14
C PRO A 43 4.17 7.51 10.08
N LEU A 44 5.00 7.04 9.14
CA LEU A 44 5.47 7.86 8.02
C LEU A 44 4.33 8.17 7.04
N TYR A 45 3.46 7.19 6.77
CA TYR A 45 2.23 7.40 6.01
C TYR A 45 1.29 8.40 6.71
N GLU A 46 1.03 8.22 8.00
CA GLU A 46 0.19 9.12 8.80
C GLU A 46 0.71 10.55 8.73
N LYS A 47 2.02 10.73 8.90
CA LYS A 47 2.67 12.04 8.77
C LYS A 47 2.52 12.62 7.36
N ALA A 48 2.70 11.81 6.31
CA ALA A 48 2.58 12.26 4.92
C ALA A 48 1.17 12.75 4.55
N HIS A 49 0.14 12.29 5.28
CA HIS A 49 -1.26 12.67 5.08
C HIS A 49 -1.83 13.55 6.21
N GLY A 50 -1.00 14.05 7.12
CA GLY A 50 -1.45 14.94 8.21
C GLY A 50 -2.41 14.29 9.22
N LEU A 51 -2.31 12.97 9.38
CA LEU A 51 -3.10 12.14 10.30
C LEU A 51 -2.43 12.06 11.69
N THR A 52 -2.16 13.21 12.29
CA THR A 52 -1.37 13.32 13.52
C THR A 52 -2.19 13.19 14.81
N ASN A 53 -3.51 13.05 14.71
CA ASN A 53 -4.39 12.89 15.86
C ASN A 53 -5.45 11.80 15.64
N ASP A 54 -5.96 11.27 16.75
CA ASP A 54 -6.92 10.16 16.75
C ASP A 54 -8.28 10.55 16.16
N GLU A 55 -8.69 11.81 16.27
CA GLU A 55 -9.99 12.28 15.75
C GLU A 55 -10.05 12.19 14.22
N LYS A 56 -8.99 12.67 13.53
CA LYS A 56 -8.87 12.55 12.07
C LYS A 56 -8.80 11.10 11.63
N LEU A 57 -7.99 10.28 12.31
CA LEU A 57 -7.91 8.85 12.03
C LEU A 57 -9.28 8.17 12.17
N LYS A 58 -9.99 8.46 13.26
CA LYS A 58 -11.34 7.95 13.51
C LYS A 58 -12.32 8.39 12.45
N SER A 59 -12.28 9.66 12.01
CA SER A 59 -13.12 10.16 10.92
C SER A 59 -12.88 9.37 9.64
N VAL A 60 -11.63 9.23 9.21
CA VAL A 60 -11.29 8.51 7.97
C VAL A 60 -11.68 7.04 8.05
N LEU A 61 -11.45 6.38 9.19
CA LEU A 61 -11.89 5.00 9.41
C LEU A 61 -13.41 4.87 9.39
N ASN A 62 -14.14 5.85 9.94
CA ASN A 62 -15.60 5.87 9.91
C ASN A 62 -16.16 6.08 8.50
N ASP A 63 -15.43 6.72 7.61
CA ASP A 63 -15.83 6.89 6.21
C ASP A 63 -15.64 5.61 5.39
N LEU A 64 -14.83 4.65 5.88
CA LEU A 64 -14.70 3.35 5.24
C LEU A 64 -15.97 2.51 5.42
N SER A 65 -16.41 1.91 4.31
CA SER A 65 -17.58 1.02 4.26
C SER A 65 -17.14 -0.43 4.41
N ARG A 66 -17.74 -1.16 5.35
CA ARG A 66 -17.49 -2.60 5.52
C ARG A 66 -17.85 -3.40 4.25
N PRO A 67 -19.04 -3.25 3.65
CA PRO A 67 -19.36 -3.92 2.39
C PRO A 67 -18.33 -3.66 1.27
N PHE A 68 -17.80 -2.44 1.20
CA PHE A 68 -16.75 -2.10 0.25
C PHE A 68 -15.45 -2.88 0.55
N LEU A 69 -15.00 -2.88 1.80
CA LEU A 69 -13.80 -3.60 2.22
C LEU A 69 -13.93 -5.11 2.06
N ASP A 70 -15.09 -5.69 2.37
CA ASP A 70 -15.38 -7.11 2.16
C ASP A 70 -15.29 -7.49 0.68
N LYS A 71 -15.93 -6.70 -0.20
CA LYS A 71 -15.87 -6.92 -1.65
C LYS A 71 -14.43 -6.84 -2.16
N LEU A 72 -13.69 -5.82 -1.74
CA LEU A 72 -12.30 -5.64 -2.13
C LEU A 72 -11.39 -6.77 -1.63
N HIS A 73 -11.59 -7.24 -0.39
CA HIS A 73 -10.85 -8.35 0.17
C HIS A 73 -11.03 -9.64 -0.66
N GLN A 74 -12.26 -9.92 -1.10
CA GLN A 74 -12.53 -11.06 -1.97
C GLN A 74 -11.84 -10.93 -3.33
N ARG A 75 -11.89 -9.74 -3.95
CA ARG A 75 -11.16 -9.47 -5.20
C ARG A 75 -9.65 -9.70 -5.03
N ILE A 76 -9.07 -9.15 -3.96
CA ILE A 76 -7.64 -9.31 -3.66
C ILE A 76 -7.26 -10.78 -3.52
N LYS A 77 -8.01 -11.57 -2.74
CA LYS A 77 -7.75 -13.01 -2.58
C LYS A 77 -7.73 -13.77 -3.89
N ASN A 78 -8.56 -13.38 -4.85
CA ASN A 78 -8.70 -14.06 -6.13
C ASN A 78 -7.71 -13.55 -7.18
N GLU A 79 -7.43 -12.25 -7.21
CA GLU A 79 -6.77 -11.56 -8.33
C GLU A 79 -5.30 -11.19 -8.02
N PHE A 80 -4.93 -10.93 -6.76
CA PHE A 80 -3.63 -10.28 -6.45
C PHE A 80 -2.41 -11.13 -6.74
N ARG A 81 -2.49 -12.46 -6.66
CA ARG A 81 -1.36 -13.31 -7.02
C ARG A 81 -0.96 -13.07 -8.48
N GLU A 82 -1.94 -13.09 -9.38
CA GLU A 82 -1.71 -12.88 -10.81
C GLU A 82 -1.34 -11.43 -11.12
N LEU A 83 -2.04 -10.46 -10.54
CA LEU A 83 -1.74 -9.04 -10.70
C LEU A 83 -0.30 -8.73 -10.27
N LYS A 84 0.12 -9.22 -9.10
CA LYS A 84 1.48 -9.04 -8.60
C LYS A 84 2.53 -9.60 -9.57
N GLU A 85 2.31 -10.81 -10.08
CA GLU A 85 3.24 -11.43 -11.03
C GLU A 85 3.34 -10.65 -12.33
N LYS A 86 2.20 -10.17 -12.87
CA LYS A 86 2.17 -9.29 -14.05
C LYS A 86 2.87 -7.96 -13.78
N THR A 87 2.57 -7.30 -12.66
CA THR A 87 3.21 -6.04 -12.26
C THR A 87 4.73 -6.19 -12.17
N VAL A 88 5.23 -7.25 -11.54
CA VAL A 88 6.67 -7.51 -11.45
C VAL A 88 7.28 -7.68 -12.84
N LYS A 89 6.63 -8.41 -13.75
CA LYS A 89 7.10 -8.55 -15.14
C LYS A 89 7.18 -7.21 -15.86
N GLU A 90 6.13 -6.38 -15.76
CA GLU A 90 6.09 -5.07 -16.45
C GLU A 90 7.11 -4.08 -15.88
N ILE A 91 7.25 -3.98 -14.56
CA ILE A 91 8.29 -3.15 -13.93
C ILE A 91 9.68 -3.61 -14.37
N SER A 92 9.90 -4.92 -14.51
CA SER A 92 11.20 -5.47 -14.88
C SER A 92 11.57 -5.17 -16.32
N LYS A 93 10.60 -5.19 -17.25
CA LYS A 93 10.83 -4.73 -18.63
C LYS A 93 11.33 -3.29 -18.68
N LYS A 94 10.90 -2.46 -17.74
CA LYS A 94 11.29 -1.05 -17.58
C LYS A 94 12.51 -0.86 -16.67
N GLY A 95 13.19 -1.94 -16.27
CA GLY A 95 14.22 -1.90 -15.23
C GLY A 95 15.43 -1.03 -15.54
N LYS A 96 15.80 -0.87 -16.82
CA LYS A 96 16.84 0.06 -17.25
C LYS A 96 16.42 1.52 -17.06
N GLU A 97 15.19 1.87 -17.45
CA GLU A 97 14.63 3.22 -17.31
C GLU A 97 14.44 3.59 -15.83
N LEU A 98 14.00 2.63 -15.02
CA LEU A 98 13.78 2.80 -13.59
C LEU A 98 15.06 2.80 -12.75
N GLU A 99 16.22 2.53 -13.36
CA GLU A 99 17.50 2.39 -12.67
C GLU A 99 17.37 1.51 -11.41
N LEU A 100 16.80 0.31 -11.57
CA LEU A 100 16.52 -0.63 -10.48
C LEU A 100 17.81 -1.18 -9.82
N SER A 101 18.69 -0.34 -9.30
CA SER A 101 19.60 -0.76 -8.24
C SER A 101 18.77 -0.92 -6.97
N LYS A 102 18.88 -2.08 -6.32
CA LYS A 102 18.12 -2.47 -5.11
C LYS A 102 18.14 -1.45 -3.97
N GLU A 103 19.08 -0.50 -4.02
CA GLU A 103 19.30 0.51 -3.00
C GLU A 103 18.45 1.77 -3.20
N LYS A 104 17.83 1.98 -4.37
CA LYS A 104 17.16 3.25 -4.70
C LYS A 104 15.68 3.31 -4.28
N PHE A 105 14.91 2.23 -4.38
CA PHE A 105 13.54 2.19 -3.85
C PHE A 105 12.96 0.78 -3.68
N HIS A 106 11.95 0.66 -2.81
CA HIS A 106 11.21 -0.58 -2.52
C HIS A 106 9.71 -0.37 -2.72
N MET A 107 8.99 -1.38 -3.23
CA MET A 107 7.54 -1.31 -3.38
C MET A 107 6.82 -2.32 -2.48
N MET A 108 5.70 -1.89 -1.89
CA MET A 108 4.91 -2.72 -1.01
C MET A 108 3.42 -2.45 -1.21
N ILE A 109 2.69 -3.51 -1.49
CA ILE A 109 1.23 -3.56 -1.47
C ILE A 109 0.81 -3.70 -0.01
N ILE A 110 0.09 -2.71 0.52
CA ILE A 110 -0.27 -2.62 1.94
C ILE A 110 -1.64 -1.97 2.07
N GLY A 111 -2.51 -2.54 2.90
CA GLY A 111 -3.79 -1.92 3.20
C GLY A 111 -3.57 -0.73 4.14
N LEU A 112 -4.02 0.45 3.70
CA LEU A 112 -3.97 1.69 4.47
C LEU A 112 -5.39 2.27 4.58
N LEU A 113 -5.54 3.60 4.55
CA LEU A 113 -6.84 4.25 4.77
C LEU A 113 -7.56 4.64 3.47
N GLY A 114 -7.00 4.30 2.31
CA GLY A 114 -7.58 4.62 1.02
C GLY A 114 -7.64 6.11 0.71
N LEU A 115 -6.63 6.87 1.17
CA LEU A 115 -6.53 8.31 0.92
C LEU A 115 -5.95 8.63 -0.46
N LYS A 116 -5.09 7.74 -0.98
CA LYS A 116 -4.47 7.81 -2.30
C LYS A 116 -4.17 6.40 -2.82
N PRO A 117 -4.01 6.18 -4.14
CA PRO A 117 -3.67 4.88 -4.70
C PRO A 117 -2.27 4.43 -4.29
N TYR A 118 -1.37 5.38 -4.07
CA TYR A 118 -0.07 5.14 -3.48
C TYR A 118 0.46 6.33 -2.68
N THR A 119 1.44 6.05 -1.82
CA THR A 119 2.18 7.05 -1.05
C THR A 119 3.67 6.76 -1.11
N LEU A 120 4.48 7.80 -1.36
CA LEU A 120 5.93 7.71 -1.28
C LEU A 120 6.37 8.15 0.12
N ILE A 121 7.16 7.33 0.80
CA ILE A 121 7.77 7.67 2.09
C ILE A 121 9.28 7.50 2.03
N LYS A 122 10.03 8.33 2.76
CA LYS A 122 11.47 8.12 2.97
C LYS A 122 11.66 7.34 4.26
N THR A 123 12.37 6.22 4.18
CA THR A 123 12.73 5.42 5.34
C THR A 123 14.23 5.50 5.60
N PRO A 124 14.68 5.58 6.86
CA PRO A 124 16.12 5.66 7.18
C PRO A 124 16.94 4.47 6.67
N LEU A 125 16.31 3.28 6.53
CA LEU A 125 17.00 2.02 6.24
C LEU A 125 16.88 1.54 4.79
N LYS A 126 15.87 2.02 4.04
CA LYS A 126 15.56 1.48 2.70
C LYS A 126 15.40 2.54 1.62
N GLY A 127 15.77 3.80 1.91
CA GLY A 127 15.55 4.93 1.02
C GLY A 127 14.05 5.17 0.79
N THR A 128 13.68 5.44 -0.46
CA THR A 128 12.28 5.64 -0.86
C THR A 128 11.50 4.33 -0.85
N VAL A 129 10.35 4.31 -0.18
CA VAL A 129 9.41 3.19 -0.19
C VAL A 129 8.09 3.66 -0.80
N VAL A 130 7.62 2.91 -1.80
CA VAL A 130 6.31 3.06 -2.43
C VAL A 130 5.31 2.18 -1.69
N LEU A 131 4.31 2.79 -1.09
CA LEU A 131 3.17 2.12 -0.50
C LEU A 131 2.03 2.13 -1.49
N LEU A 132 1.71 0.99 -2.10
CA LEU A 132 0.55 0.81 -2.96
C LEU A 132 -0.63 0.41 -2.08
N ASP A 133 -1.69 1.22 -2.06
CA ASP A 133 -2.87 0.99 -1.24
C ASP A 133 -4.05 0.49 -2.09
N PRO A 134 -4.40 -0.80 -2.03
CA PRO A 134 -5.52 -1.35 -2.81
C PRO A 134 -6.85 -0.63 -2.59
N ILE A 135 -7.06 -0.07 -1.39
CA ILE A 135 -8.28 0.68 -1.06
C ILE A 135 -8.30 2.00 -1.84
N GLY A 136 -7.18 2.71 -1.88
CA GLY A 136 -7.06 3.95 -2.64
C GLY A 136 -7.15 3.70 -4.15
N ILE A 137 -6.52 2.63 -4.64
CA ILE A 137 -6.59 2.23 -6.05
C ILE A 137 -8.04 1.95 -6.45
N GLU A 138 -8.76 1.10 -5.69
CA GLU A 138 -10.15 0.77 -6.01
C GLU A 138 -11.07 1.99 -5.96
N LYS A 139 -10.89 2.89 -4.98
CA LYS A 139 -11.71 4.11 -4.84
C LYS A 139 -11.53 5.10 -5.98
N GLU A 140 -10.30 5.29 -6.46
CA GLU A 140 -9.99 6.38 -7.40
C GLU A 140 -10.00 5.92 -8.85
N VAL A 141 -9.46 4.75 -9.13
CA VAL A 141 -9.22 4.29 -10.51
C VAL A 141 -9.69 2.85 -10.78
N GLY A 142 -10.07 2.10 -9.74
CA GLY A 142 -10.40 0.68 -9.85
C GLY A 142 -9.17 -0.22 -9.87
N LEU A 143 -9.28 -1.39 -9.24
CA LEU A 143 -8.20 -2.36 -9.07
C LEU A 143 -7.64 -2.91 -10.39
N ASP A 144 -8.43 -2.86 -11.46
CA ASP A 144 -8.01 -3.28 -12.80
C ASP A 144 -6.81 -2.45 -13.31
N ASN A 145 -6.67 -1.22 -12.82
CA ASN A 145 -5.56 -0.31 -13.13
C ASN A 145 -4.34 -0.49 -12.21
N PHE A 146 -4.29 -1.54 -11.38
CA PHE A 146 -3.22 -1.77 -10.40
C PHE A 146 -1.82 -1.79 -11.03
N ILE A 147 -1.67 -2.41 -12.21
CA ILE A 147 -0.37 -2.52 -12.90
C ILE A 147 0.13 -1.12 -13.30
N ASP A 148 -0.74 -0.32 -13.93
CA ASP A 148 -0.39 1.00 -14.43
C ASP A 148 -0.03 1.95 -13.28
N ILE A 149 -0.84 1.94 -12.21
CA ILE A 149 -0.54 2.70 -10.98
C ILE A 149 0.78 2.28 -10.36
N SER A 150 1.09 0.98 -10.34
CA SER A 150 2.35 0.48 -9.80
C SER A 150 3.55 0.97 -10.61
N ILE A 151 3.45 0.99 -11.94
CA ILE A 151 4.50 1.50 -12.83
C ILE A 151 4.65 3.01 -12.66
N GLU A 152 3.56 3.76 -12.66
CA GLU A 152 3.58 5.21 -12.41
C GLU A 152 4.27 5.53 -11.08
N ALA A 153 3.88 4.82 -10.01
CA ALA A 153 4.44 5.01 -8.68
C ALA A 153 5.94 4.69 -8.63
N ALA A 154 6.40 3.66 -9.36
CA ALA A 154 7.81 3.35 -9.49
C ALA A 154 8.61 4.48 -10.17
N PHE A 155 8.07 5.06 -11.25
CA PHE A 155 8.69 6.23 -11.90
C PHE A 155 8.70 7.47 -11.01
N LYS A 156 7.63 7.74 -10.25
CA LYS A 156 7.64 8.84 -9.28
C LYS A 156 8.63 8.62 -8.15
N ALA A 157 8.78 7.38 -7.67
CA ALA A 157 9.78 7.03 -6.66
C ALA A 157 11.21 7.35 -7.15
N LYS A 158 11.52 7.06 -8.42
CA LYS A 158 12.81 7.40 -9.02
C LYS A 158 13.13 8.91 -8.89
N ASN A 159 12.15 9.78 -9.15
CA ASN A 159 12.31 11.24 -9.09
C ASN A 159 12.23 11.81 -7.66
N PHE A 160 11.86 10.98 -6.67
CA PHE A 160 11.72 11.36 -5.27
C PHE A 160 12.98 11.02 -4.43
N SER A 161 13.77 10.06 -4.91
CA SER A 161 15.03 9.61 -4.32
C SER A 161 16.14 10.63 -4.47
#